data_AF-A0A7W1BEQ8-F1
#
_entry.id   AF-A0A7W1BEQ8-F1
#
_cell.length_a   1.000
_cell.length_b   1.000
_cell.length_c   1.000
_cell.angle_alpha   90.00
_cell.angle_beta   90.00
_cell.angle_gamma   90.00
#
_symmetry.space_group_name_H-M   'P 1'
#
loop_
_entity.id
_entity.type
_entity.pdbx_description
1 polymer ?
#
loop_
_entity_poly.entity_id
_entity_poly.type
_entity_poly.pdbx_seq_one_letter_code
_entity_poly.pdbx_strand_id
1 'polypeptide(L)'
;MALGAYVVARLVDRLLVLQDGEEEREGFLWQLGAVRRHVGNLPVDAPEAAHLTGITDAVNPDAAKSPALRLSLTAYAYFLEHEGRLEEALDMLSLAARTHGAAVPPAEFSTTALFAGRLNRLLARWSCANTCYAAAESAADVVGDAVTVLRSRLGRASVMRGQGNLPLAHTSVKAIIEEARALG
;
A
#
# COMPACT_ATOMS: atom_id res chain seq x y z
N MET A 1 -13.01 8.99 13.76
CA MET A 1 -12.26 7.94 13.04
C MET A 1 -10.75 8.14 13.04
N ALA A 2 -10.23 9.36 12.82
CA ALA A 2 -8.78 9.64 12.77
C ALA A 2 -7.96 9.08 13.96
N LEU A 3 -8.47 9.18 15.20
CA LEU A 3 -7.81 8.60 16.36
C LEU A 3 -7.70 7.07 16.27
N GLY A 4 -8.74 6.39 15.78
CA GLY A 4 -8.75 4.94 15.57
C GLY A 4 -7.70 4.50 14.55
N ALA A 5 -7.62 5.20 13.41
CA ALA A 5 -6.60 4.96 12.40
C ALA A 5 -5.19 5.15 12.95
N TYR A 6 -4.97 6.24 13.70
CA TYR A 6 -3.68 6.53 14.33
C TYR A 6 -3.24 5.44 15.31
N VAL A 7 -4.11 5.03 16.25
CA VAL A 7 -3.72 4.02 17.25
C VAL A 7 -3.46 2.65 16.63
N VAL A 8 -4.19 2.29 15.56
CA VAL A 8 -3.94 1.06 14.79
C VAL A 8 -2.60 1.14 14.06
N ALA A 9 -2.31 2.25 13.38
CA ALA A 9 -1.01 2.45 12.72
C ALA A 9 0.15 2.35 13.72
N ARG A 10 0.03 3.00 14.89
CA ARG A 10 1.05 2.96 15.96
C ARG A 10 1.22 1.56 16.56
N LEU A 11 0.13 0.79 16.66
CA LEU A 11 0.19 -0.61 17.10
C LEU A 11 1.01 -1.46 16.12
N VAL A 12 0.78 -1.31 14.82
CA VAL A 12 1.54 -2.03 13.78
C VAL A 12 3.00 -1.56 13.74
N ASP A 13 3.26 -0.26 13.85
CA ASP A 13 4.64 0.24 13.99
C ASP A 13 5.37 -0.40 15.16
N ARG A 14 4.70 -0.50 16.32
CA ARG A 14 5.28 -1.15 17.51
C ARG A 14 5.53 -2.64 17.26
N LEU A 15 4.63 -3.33 16.56
CA LEU A 15 4.81 -4.74 16.18
C LEU A 15 6.08 -4.93 15.34
N LEU A 16 6.35 -4.01 14.40
CA LEU A 16 7.50 -4.10 13.49
C LEU A 16 8.86 -3.92 14.18
N VAL A 17 8.88 -3.33 15.38
CA VAL A 17 10.09 -3.11 16.17
C VAL A 17 10.08 -3.87 17.49
N LEU A 18 9.10 -4.76 17.68
CA LEU A 18 8.97 -5.56 18.90
C LEU A 18 10.22 -6.44 19.05
N GLN A 19 10.87 -6.34 20.21
CA GLN A 19 12.04 -7.15 20.54
C GLN A 19 11.60 -8.43 21.24
N ASP A 20 12.47 -9.45 21.16
CA ASP A 20 12.27 -10.69 21.90
C ASP A 20 12.49 -10.43 23.40
N GLY A 21 11.40 -10.46 24.16
CA GLY A 21 11.40 -10.26 25.61
C GLY A 21 9.98 -10.46 26.17
N GLU A 22 9.89 -11.09 27.35
CA GLU A 22 8.59 -11.44 27.96
C GLU A 22 7.83 -10.17 28.40
N GLU A 23 8.54 -9.19 28.97
CA GLU A 23 7.96 -7.91 29.40
C GLU A 23 7.49 -7.07 28.21
N GLU A 24 8.29 -6.98 27.15
CA GLU A 24 7.94 -6.28 25.91
C GLU A 24 6.70 -6.89 25.26
N ARG A 25 6.63 -8.22 25.26
CA ARG A 25 5.50 -8.99 24.72
C ARG A 25 4.24 -8.76 25.54
N GLU A 26 4.32 -8.83 26.86
CA GLU A 26 3.17 -8.57 27.74
C GLU A 26 2.65 -7.15 27.54
N GLY A 27 3.55 -6.16 27.51
CA GLY A 27 3.19 -4.76 27.25
C GLY A 27 2.56 -4.55 25.86
N PHE A 28 3.02 -5.27 24.85
CA PHE A 28 2.40 -5.26 23.52
C PHE A 28 0.99 -5.88 23.53
N LEU A 29 0.81 -7.03 24.18
CA LEU A 29 -0.50 -7.69 24.29
C LEU A 29 -1.52 -6.81 25.02
N TRP A 30 -1.08 -6.10 26.07
CA TRP A 30 -1.93 -5.13 26.75
C TRP A 30 -2.35 -3.99 25.82
N GLN A 31 -1.41 -3.43 25.04
CA GLN A 31 -1.72 -2.39 24.06
C GLN A 31 -2.67 -2.90 22.97
N LEU A 32 -2.43 -4.11 22.43
CA LEU A 32 -3.32 -4.75 21.46
C LEU A 32 -4.75 -4.87 22.01
N GLY A 33 -4.89 -5.32 23.27
CA GLY A 33 -6.18 -5.39 23.95
C GLY A 33 -6.85 -4.02 24.11
N ALA A 34 -6.10 -2.97 24.42
CA ALA A 34 -6.62 -1.61 24.52
C ALA A 34 -7.08 -1.06 23.16
N VAL A 35 -6.31 -1.27 22.10
CA VAL A 35 -6.68 -0.87 20.74
C VAL A 35 -7.92 -1.63 20.26
N ARG A 36 -8.01 -2.95 20.51
CA ARG A 36 -9.22 -3.74 20.20
C ARG A 36 -10.48 -3.18 20.85
N ARG A 37 -10.42 -2.83 22.14
CA ARG A 37 -11.56 -2.19 22.82
C ARG A 37 -11.91 -0.84 22.22
N HIS A 38 -10.89 -0.02 21.89
CA HIS A 38 -11.14 1.28 21.28
C HIS A 38 -11.81 1.15 19.89
N VAL A 39 -11.26 0.29 19.03
CA VAL A 39 -11.79 0.03 17.69
C VAL A 39 -13.20 -0.58 17.77
N GLY A 40 -13.45 -1.49 18.72
CA GLY A 40 -14.77 -2.08 18.95
C GLY A 40 -15.85 -1.10 19.44
N ASN A 41 -15.46 0.09 19.90
CA ASN A 41 -16.39 1.16 20.28
C ASN A 41 -16.64 2.17 19.14
N LEU A 42 -16.02 1.98 17.97
CA LEU A 42 -16.30 2.81 16.79
C LEU A 42 -17.69 2.48 16.22
N PRO A 43 -18.32 3.42 15.48
CA PRO A 43 -19.62 3.18 14.86
C PRO A 43 -19.60 1.95 13.92
N VAL A 44 -20.49 0.99 14.16
CA VAL A 44 -20.55 -0.30 13.44
C VAL A 44 -20.95 -0.12 11.97
N ASP A 45 -21.68 0.94 11.67
CA ASP A 45 -22.12 1.32 10.33
C ASP A 45 -21.06 2.08 9.52
N ALA A 46 -19.93 2.47 10.13
CA ALA A 46 -18.83 3.12 9.44
C ALA A 46 -17.93 2.07 8.74
N PRO A 47 -17.81 2.08 7.39
CA PRO A 47 -16.97 1.12 6.66
C PRO A 47 -15.50 1.14 7.12
N GLU A 48 -15.00 2.31 7.49
CA GLU A 48 -13.66 2.47 8.04
C GLU A 48 -13.44 1.67 9.34
N ALA A 49 -14.47 1.54 10.20
CA ALA A 49 -14.37 0.77 11.43
C ALA A 49 -14.15 -0.73 11.16
N ALA A 50 -14.74 -1.26 10.08
CA ALA A 50 -14.53 -2.64 9.64
C ALA A 50 -13.08 -2.87 9.17
N HIS A 51 -12.49 -1.92 8.44
CA HIS A 51 -11.09 -1.98 8.04
C HIS A 51 -10.14 -1.97 9.24
N LEU A 52 -10.38 -1.06 10.20
CA LEU A 52 -9.56 -0.97 11.42
C LEU A 52 -9.67 -2.23 12.30
N THR A 53 -10.86 -2.82 12.37
CA THR A 53 -11.07 -4.12 13.03
C THR A 53 -10.26 -5.21 12.35
N GLY A 54 -10.37 -5.33 11.02
CA GLY A 54 -9.63 -6.33 10.24
C GLY A 54 -8.11 -6.23 10.42
N ILE A 55 -7.55 -5.01 10.43
CA ILE A 55 -6.12 -4.82 10.72
C ILE A 55 -5.79 -5.30 12.13
N THR A 56 -6.57 -4.90 13.13
CA THR A 56 -6.32 -5.24 14.54
C THR A 56 -6.44 -6.74 14.82
N ASP A 57 -7.32 -7.43 14.11
CA ASP A 57 -7.47 -8.88 14.20
C ASP A 57 -6.32 -9.62 13.51
N ALA A 58 -5.76 -9.04 12.44
CA ALA A 58 -4.61 -9.59 11.73
C ALA A 58 -3.26 -9.37 12.44
N VAL A 59 -3.20 -8.51 13.46
CA VAL A 59 -2.01 -8.29 14.28
C VAL A 59 -1.71 -9.55 15.11
N ASN A 60 -0.54 -10.14 14.86
CA ASN A 60 -0.04 -11.29 15.59
C ASN A 60 1.38 -10.99 16.12
N PRO A 61 1.59 -10.92 17.45
CA PRO A 61 2.91 -10.65 18.04
C PRO A 61 3.95 -11.73 17.71
N ASP A 62 3.52 -12.96 17.43
CA ASP A 62 4.41 -14.06 17.04
C ASP A 62 4.77 -14.06 15.54
N ALA A 63 4.08 -13.23 14.75
CA ALA A 63 4.19 -13.25 13.30
C ALA A 63 4.05 -11.83 12.72
N ALA A 64 5.02 -10.97 13.04
CA ALA A 64 5.07 -9.61 12.51
C ALA A 64 5.05 -9.55 10.97
N LYS A 65 5.50 -10.62 10.30
CA LYS A 65 5.52 -10.75 8.83
C LYS A 65 4.25 -11.37 8.23
N SER A 66 3.11 -11.20 8.90
CA SER A 66 1.82 -11.79 8.53
C SER A 66 1.30 -11.31 7.16
N PRO A 67 1.05 -12.23 6.20
CA PRO A 67 0.34 -11.89 4.96
C PRO A 67 -1.07 -11.32 5.20
N ALA A 68 -1.77 -11.77 6.25
CA ALA A 68 -3.09 -11.28 6.58
C ALA A 68 -3.06 -9.80 7.01
N LEU A 69 -2.01 -9.41 7.75
CA LEU A 69 -1.80 -8.03 8.16
C LEU A 69 -1.53 -7.14 6.94
N ARG A 70 -0.68 -7.60 6.01
CA ARG A 70 -0.44 -6.92 4.73
C ARG A 70 -1.71 -6.68 3.96
N LEU A 71 -2.50 -7.74 3.76
CA LEU A 71 -3.72 -7.65 2.99
C LEU A 71 -4.70 -6.64 3.62
N SER A 72 -4.83 -6.67 4.94
CA SER A 72 -5.71 -5.75 5.69
C SER A 72 -5.26 -4.29 5.58
N LEU A 73 -3.96 -4.02 5.71
CA LEU A 73 -3.38 -2.68 5.55
C LEU A 73 -3.54 -2.16 4.11
N THR A 74 -3.25 -3.00 3.12
CA THR A 74 -3.43 -2.65 1.70
C THR A 74 -4.90 -2.39 1.37
N ALA A 75 -5.82 -3.21 1.88
CA ALA A 75 -7.26 -2.99 1.72
C ALA A 75 -7.71 -1.65 2.34
N TYR A 76 -7.17 -1.30 3.50
CA TYR A 76 -7.46 -0.01 4.12
C TYR A 76 -6.86 1.17 3.33
N ALA A 77 -5.66 1.01 2.76
CA ALA A 77 -5.10 2.01 1.83
C ALA A 77 -5.99 2.22 0.60
N TYR A 78 -6.58 1.16 0.04
CA TYR A 78 -7.57 1.27 -1.05
C TYR A 78 -8.83 2.04 -0.63
N PHE A 79 -9.34 1.77 0.58
CA PHE A 79 -10.46 2.53 1.13
C PHE A 79 -10.11 4.01 1.27
N LEU A 80 -8.94 4.34 1.84
CA LEU A 80 -8.48 5.72 1.99
C LEU A 80 -8.27 6.43 0.64
N GLU A 81 -7.79 5.71 -0.37
CA GLU A 81 -7.73 6.24 -1.75
C GLU A 81 -9.12 6.62 -2.26
N HIS A 82 -10.12 5.75 -2.06
CA HIS A 82 -11.49 5.99 -2.49
C HIS A 82 -12.12 7.21 -1.79
N GLU A 83 -11.82 7.39 -0.51
CA GLU A 83 -12.23 8.55 0.30
C GLU A 83 -11.42 9.83 0.00
N GLY A 84 -10.43 9.76 -0.91
CA GLY A 84 -9.58 10.91 -1.26
C GLY A 84 -8.53 11.27 -0.20
N ARG A 85 -8.33 10.44 0.82
CA ARG A 85 -7.34 10.60 1.90
C ARG A 85 -5.98 10.04 1.46
N LEU A 86 -5.44 10.60 0.39
CA LEU A 86 -4.32 10.04 -0.37
C LEU A 86 -2.99 9.94 0.41
N GLU A 87 -2.71 10.90 1.30
CA GLU A 87 -1.51 10.85 2.15
C GLU A 87 -1.59 9.69 3.14
N GLU A 88 -2.74 9.51 3.77
CA GLU A 88 -2.97 8.43 4.72
C GLU A 88 -2.95 7.06 4.02
N ALA A 89 -3.45 7.00 2.78
CA ALA A 89 -3.33 5.81 1.94
C ALA A 89 -1.86 5.45 1.68
N LEU A 90 -0.99 6.44 1.42
CA LEU A 90 0.45 6.22 1.25
C LEU A 90 1.10 5.73 2.56
N ASP A 91 0.73 6.30 3.70
CA ASP A 91 1.23 5.87 5.00
C ASP A 91 0.86 4.42 5.30
N MET A 92 -0.40 4.03 5.04
CA MET A 92 -0.87 2.66 5.26
C MET A 92 -0.21 1.67 4.29
N LEU A 93 0.00 2.06 3.04
CA LEU A 93 0.71 1.25 2.04
C LEU A 93 2.19 1.07 2.42
N SER A 94 2.84 2.13 2.94
CA SER A 94 4.21 2.06 3.44
C SER A 94 4.33 1.12 4.65
N LEU A 95 3.35 1.17 5.55
CA LEU A 95 3.26 0.26 6.69
C LEU A 95 3.07 -1.20 6.24
N ALA A 96 2.19 -1.43 5.26
CA ALA A 96 2.00 -2.75 4.65
C ALA A 96 3.30 -3.30 4.07
N ALA A 97 4.04 -2.49 3.30
CA ALA A 97 5.31 -2.87 2.70
C ALA A 97 6.36 -3.27 3.76
N ARG A 98 6.45 -2.52 4.87
CA ARG A 98 7.40 -2.80 5.96
C ARG A 98 7.17 -4.12 6.67
N THR A 99 5.95 -4.67 6.64
CA THR A 99 5.68 -6.00 7.21
C THR A 99 6.34 -7.15 6.45
N HIS A 100 6.91 -6.93 5.24
CA HIS A 100 7.76 -7.95 4.61
C HIS A 100 9.10 -8.14 5.36
N GLY A 101 9.51 -7.18 6.18
CA GLY A 101 10.80 -7.16 6.86
C GLY A 101 11.89 -6.56 5.98
N ALA A 102 13.06 -7.20 5.94
CA ALA A 102 14.27 -6.65 5.32
C ALA A 102 14.18 -6.52 3.77
N ALA A 103 13.35 -7.32 3.12
CA ALA A 103 13.19 -7.29 1.67
C ALA A 103 11.76 -7.65 1.26
N VAL A 104 11.25 -6.95 0.24
CA VAL A 104 9.97 -7.25 -0.41
C VAL A 104 10.25 -8.12 -1.63
N PRO A 105 9.59 -9.28 -1.80
CA PRO A 105 9.72 -10.08 -3.02
C PRO A 105 9.37 -9.25 -4.27
N PRO A 106 10.05 -9.43 -5.41
CA PRO A 106 9.84 -8.58 -6.59
C PRO A 106 8.38 -8.51 -7.08
N ALA A 107 7.65 -9.63 -7.05
CA ALA A 107 6.23 -9.66 -7.43
C ALA A 107 5.33 -8.83 -6.48
N GLU A 108 5.62 -8.81 -5.18
CA GLU A 108 4.88 -8.02 -4.20
C GLU A 108 5.33 -6.54 -4.20
N PHE A 109 6.60 -6.32 -4.51
CA PHE A 109 7.14 -4.98 -4.65
C PHE A 109 6.55 -4.25 -5.85
N SER A 110 6.40 -4.94 -7.00
CA SER A 110 5.85 -4.34 -8.21
C SER A 110 4.40 -3.88 -8.02
N THR A 111 3.56 -4.67 -7.34
CA THR A 111 2.16 -4.30 -7.03
C THR A 111 2.09 -3.13 -6.05
N THR A 112 2.93 -3.15 -5.01
CA THR A 112 3.04 -2.05 -4.02
C THR A 112 3.51 -0.76 -4.69
N ALA A 113 4.54 -0.82 -5.53
CA ALA A 113 5.08 0.33 -6.23
C ALA A 113 4.11 0.89 -7.27
N LEU A 114 3.34 0.06 -7.97
CA LEU A 114 2.24 0.51 -8.84
C LEU A 114 1.21 1.34 -8.07
N PHE A 115 0.80 0.86 -6.90
CA PHE A 115 -0.17 1.55 -6.06
C PHE A 115 0.42 2.88 -5.54
N ALA A 116 1.64 2.88 -5.02
CA ALA A 116 2.32 4.11 -4.60
C ALA A 116 2.45 5.12 -5.76
N GLY A 117 2.73 4.66 -6.98
CA GLY A 117 2.79 5.49 -8.18
C GLY A 117 1.44 6.14 -8.50
N ARG A 118 0.34 5.39 -8.37
CA ARG A 118 -1.02 5.91 -8.54
C ARG A 118 -1.36 6.98 -7.51
N LEU A 119 -1.08 6.74 -6.23
CA LEU A 119 -1.33 7.70 -5.16
C LEU A 119 -0.52 8.99 -5.34
N ASN A 120 0.78 8.88 -5.63
CA ASN A 120 1.63 10.04 -5.91
C ASN A 120 1.15 10.83 -7.13
N ARG A 121 0.66 10.14 -8.17
CA ARG A 121 0.09 10.81 -9.35
C ARG A 121 -1.19 11.57 -9.00
N LEU A 122 -2.07 11.00 -8.17
CA LEU A 122 -3.29 11.68 -7.71
C LEU A 122 -2.97 12.91 -6.83
N LEU A 123 -1.86 12.86 -6.08
CA LEU A 123 -1.31 13.98 -5.32
C LEU A 123 -0.49 14.99 -6.16
N ALA A 124 -0.42 14.83 -7.48
CA ALA A 124 0.43 15.62 -8.37
C ALA A 124 1.94 15.61 -8.03
N ARG A 125 2.42 14.59 -7.32
CA ARG A 125 3.84 14.34 -7.01
C ARG A 125 4.51 13.62 -8.17
N TRP A 126 4.67 14.31 -9.29
CA TRP A 126 5.03 13.71 -10.58
C TRP A 126 6.36 12.95 -10.57
N SER A 127 7.38 13.49 -9.91
CA SER A 127 8.69 12.83 -9.77
C SER A 127 8.56 11.51 -9.01
N CYS A 128 7.93 11.54 -7.83
CA CYS A 128 7.69 10.35 -7.01
C CYS A 128 6.85 9.31 -7.77
N ALA A 129 5.80 9.74 -8.47
CA ALA A 129 4.98 8.84 -9.28
C ALA A 129 5.80 8.12 -10.36
N ASN A 130 6.64 8.84 -11.09
CA ASN A 130 7.53 8.26 -12.10
C ASN A 130 8.54 7.30 -11.48
N THR A 131 9.15 7.64 -10.34
CA THR A 131 10.06 6.75 -9.62
C THR A 131 9.36 5.44 -9.23
N CYS A 132 8.15 5.53 -8.67
CA CYS A 132 7.37 4.34 -8.29
C CYS A 132 6.99 3.49 -9.50
N TYR A 133 6.50 4.08 -10.60
CA TYR A 133 6.17 3.32 -11.80
C TYR A 133 7.40 2.69 -12.45
N ALA A 134 8.55 3.37 -12.51
CA ALA A 134 9.79 2.77 -13.01
C ALA A 134 10.26 1.60 -12.13
N ALA A 135 10.18 1.75 -10.81
CA ALA A 135 10.53 0.68 -9.87
C ALA A 135 9.59 -0.53 -10.00
N ALA A 136 8.29 -0.29 -10.21
CA ALA A 136 7.31 -1.34 -10.48
C ALA A 136 7.59 -2.08 -11.78
N GLU A 137 7.93 -1.35 -12.85
CA GLU A 137 8.31 -1.91 -14.15
C GLU A 137 9.52 -2.84 -14.02
N SER A 138 10.62 -2.37 -13.40
CA SER A 138 11.82 -3.17 -13.20
C SER A 138 11.57 -4.43 -12.37
N ALA A 139 10.77 -4.33 -11.30
CA ALA A 139 10.48 -5.49 -10.45
C ALA A 139 9.55 -6.50 -11.13
N ALA A 140 8.61 -6.04 -11.96
CA ALA A 140 7.75 -6.91 -12.76
C ALA A 140 8.52 -7.63 -13.87
N ASP A 141 9.47 -6.94 -14.52
CA ASP A 141 10.34 -7.50 -15.55
C ASP A 141 11.19 -8.67 -15.00
N VAL A 142 11.73 -8.52 -13.79
CA VAL A 142 12.50 -9.57 -13.10
C VAL A 142 11.72 -10.89 -12.94
N VAL A 143 10.39 -10.82 -12.79
CA VAL A 143 9.53 -12.01 -12.60
C VAL A 143 8.75 -12.38 -13.85
N GLY A 144 8.99 -11.70 -14.98
CA GLY A 144 8.30 -11.95 -16.24
C GLY A 144 6.82 -11.54 -16.26
N ASP A 145 6.39 -10.63 -15.37
CA ASP A 145 5.01 -10.12 -15.35
C ASP A 145 4.83 -8.98 -16.37
N ALA A 146 4.61 -9.38 -17.63
CA ALA A 146 4.40 -8.46 -18.74
C ALA A 146 3.20 -7.52 -18.52
N VAL A 147 2.15 -7.96 -17.83
CA VAL A 147 0.96 -7.14 -17.56
C VAL A 147 1.31 -5.97 -16.64
N THR A 148 2.05 -6.24 -15.56
CA THR A 148 2.48 -5.21 -14.62
C THR A 148 3.53 -4.27 -15.23
N VAL A 149 4.40 -4.77 -16.12
CA VAL A 149 5.30 -3.93 -16.94
C VAL A 149 4.48 -2.91 -17.75
N LEU A 150 3.50 -3.36 -18.53
CA LEU A 150 2.69 -2.48 -19.37
C LEU A 150 1.86 -1.49 -18.54
N ARG A 151 1.29 -1.93 -17.40
CA ARG A 151 0.58 -1.05 -16.45
C ARG A 151 1.48 0.04 -15.88
N SER A 152 2.74 -0.27 -15.60
CA SER A 152 3.72 0.70 -15.11
C SER A 152 4.00 1.78 -16.16
N ARG A 153 4.17 1.37 -17.42
CA ARG A 153 4.33 2.30 -18.56
C ARG A 153 3.10 3.17 -18.78
N LEU A 154 1.88 2.62 -18.66
CA LEU A 154 0.64 3.39 -18.69
C LEU A 154 0.56 4.42 -17.55
N GLY A 155 1.05 4.06 -16.37
CA GLY A 155 1.18 4.96 -15.23
C GLY A 155 2.05 6.17 -15.57
N ARG A 156 3.22 5.95 -16.17
CA ARG A 156 4.15 7.02 -16.62
C ARG A 156 3.52 7.90 -17.70
N ALA A 157 2.81 7.31 -18.66
CA ALA A 157 2.06 8.09 -19.66
C ALA A 157 0.95 8.94 -19.01
N SER A 158 0.31 8.43 -17.96
CA SER A 158 -0.67 9.19 -17.16
C SER A 158 -0.03 10.35 -16.41
N VAL A 159 1.24 10.24 -15.97
CA VAL A 159 2.01 11.37 -15.41
C VAL A 159 2.23 12.44 -16.48
N MET A 160 2.67 12.06 -17.68
CA MET A 160 2.86 13.03 -18.79
C MET A 160 1.57 13.78 -19.12
N ARG A 161 0.44 13.07 -19.13
CA ARG A 161 -0.89 13.67 -19.28
C ARG A 161 -1.20 14.64 -18.14
N GLY A 162 -0.93 14.26 -16.90
CA GLY A 162 -1.12 15.13 -15.72
C GLY A 162 -0.27 16.39 -15.74
N GLN A 163 0.91 16.34 -16.35
CA GLN A 163 1.79 17.49 -16.60
C GLN A 163 1.37 18.35 -17.82
N GLY A 164 0.31 17.96 -18.54
CA GLY A 164 -0.16 18.68 -19.73
C GLY A 164 0.54 18.29 -21.04
N ASN A 165 1.47 17.34 -21.04
CA ASN A 165 2.14 16.85 -22.25
C ASN A 165 1.27 15.79 -22.96
N LEU A 166 0.14 16.24 -23.51
CA LEU A 166 -0.83 15.38 -24.21
C LEU A 166 -0.23 14.68 -25.45
N PRO A 167 0.59 15.33 -26.29
CA PRO A 167 1.17 14.66 -27.47
C PRO A 167 2.04 13.47 -27.09
N LEU A 168 2.93 13.63 -26.10
CA LEU A 168 3.81 12.55 -25.66
C LEU A 168 3.03 11.44 -24.98
N ALA A 169 2.09 11.78 -24.09
CA ALA A 169 1.25 10.80 -23.42
C ALA A 169 0.48 9.93 -24.43
N HIS A 170 -0.09 10.55 -25.47
CA HIS A 170 -0.83 9.85 -26.52
C HIS A 170 0.06 8.90 -27.33
N THR A 171 1.23 9.36 -27.77
CA THR A 171 2.19 8.50 -28.49
C THR A 171 2.65 7.33 -27.64
N SER A 172 2.95 7.55 -26.35
CA SER A 172 3.33 6.48 -25.43
C SER A 172 2.21 5.45 -25.23
N VAL A 173 0.97 5.89 -25.02
CA VAL A 173 -0.18 4.96 -24.86
C VAL A 173 -0.39 4.12 -26.13
N LYS A 174 -0.25 4.71 -27.32
CA LYS A 174 -0.37 3.96 -28.59
C LYS A 174 0.68 2.84 -28.68
N ALA A 175 1.94 3.15 -28.42
CA ALA A 175 3.01 2.16 -28.44
C ALA A 175 2.75 1.01 -27.44
N ILE A 176 2.26 1.33 -26.25
CA ILE A 176 1.91 0.33 -25.22
C ILE A 176 0.74 -0.56 -25.68
N ILE A 177 -0.28 -0.01 -26.34
CA ILE A 177 -1.41 -0.79 -26.87
C ILE A 177 -0.94 -1.73 -27.99
N GLU A 178 -0.05 -1.26 -28.87
CA GLU A 178 0.53 -2.07 -29.93
C GLU A 178 1.33 -3.25 -29.36
N GLU A 179 2.17 -2.99 -28.36
CA GLU A 179 2.93 -4.03 -27.64
C GLU A 179 2.01 -5.02 -26.92
N ALA A 180 0.98 -4.53 -26.21
CA ALA A 180 0.00 -5.38 -25.53
C ALA A 180 -0.68 -6.34 -26.51
N ARG A 181 -1.11 -5.85 -27.68
CA ARG A 181 -1.74 -6.69 -28.73
C ARG A 181 -0.80 -7.75 -29.28
N ALA A 182 0.50 -7.49 -29.32
CA ALA A 182 1.48 -8.47 -29.78
C ALA A 182 1.69 -9.62 -28.78
N LEU A 183 1.38 -9.39 -27.50
CA LEU A 183 1.53 -10.37 -26.43
C LEU A 183 0.31 -11.29 -26.24
N GLY A 184 -0.87 -10.89 -26.74
CA GLY A 184 -2.14 -11.65 -26.66
C GLY A 184 -3.14 -11.03 -25.72
#